data_AF-A0A806TTZ7-F1
#
_entry.id   AF-A0A806TTZ7-F1
#
_cell.length_a   1.000
_cell.length_b   1.000
_cell.length_c   1.000
_cell.angle_alpha   90.00
_cell.angle_beta   90.00
_cell.angle_gamma   90.00
#
_symmetry.space_group_name_H-M   'P 1'
#
loop_
_entity.id
_entity.type
_entity.pdbx_description
1 polymer ?
#
loop_
_entity_poly.entity_id
_entity_poly.type
_entity_poly.pdbx_seq_one_letter_code
_entity_poly.pdbx_strand_id
1 'polypeptide(L)'
;MENNPKRNGRIELSAENAEHGLAQLVLTVIELLRQLIEKHAIRRVDSGNLTDAQIEDLGVALMKLENKMEELKSVFNFTNEDLNIDLGPLGKVL
;
A
#
# COMPACT_ATOMS: atom_id res chain seq x y z
N MET A 1 11.21 -28.92 -19.26
CA MET A 1 10.15 -28.13 -18.61
C MET A 1 10.72 -26.74 -18.40
N GLU A 2 10.29 -25.80 -19.23
CA GLU A 2 10.83 -24.45 -19.30
C GLU A 2 10.36 -23.66 -18.08
N ASN A 3 11.31 -23.27 -17.22
CA ASN A 3 11.05 -22.36 -16.10
C ASN A 3 10.77 -20.97 -16.67
N ASN A 4 9.51 -20.61 -16.81
CA ASN A 4 9.12 -19.23 -17.11
C ASN A 4 9.26 -18.41 -15.80
N PRO A 5 10.22 -17.49 -15.67
CA PRO A 5 10.29 -16.63 -14.50
C PRO A 5 9.03 -15.77 -14.49
N LYS A 6 8.24 -15.87 -13.41
CA LYS A 6 7.10 -14.98 -13.13
C LYS A 6 7.50 -13.56 -13.54
N ARG A 7 6.79 -12.96 -14.49
CA ARG A 7 7.00 -11.57 -14.92
C ARG A 7 7.05 -10.69 -13.67
N ASN A 8 8.25 -10.25 -13.30
CA ASN A 8 8.46 -9.33 -12.18
C ASN A 8 7.66 -8.06 -12.46
N GLY A 9 6.89 -7.59 -11.47
CA GLY A 9 6.01 -6.42 -11.54
C GLY A 9 6.75 -5.14 -11.89
N ARG A 10 6.96 -4.92 -13.19
CA ARG A 10 7.37 -3.65 -13.77
C ARG A 10 6.10 -2.89 -14.13
N ILE A 11 6.02 -1.63 -13.74
CA ILE A 11 4.92 -0.75 -14.11
C ILE A 11 4.96 -0.59 -15.63
N GLU A 12 3.92 -1.06 -16.33
CA GLU A 12 3.79 -0.91 -17.78
C GLU A 12 3.33 0.52 -18.10
N LEU A 13 4.29 1.43 -18.19
CA LEU A 13 4.09 2.82 -18.62
C LEU A 13 4.22 2.92 -20.15
N SER A 14 3.30 2.29 -20.89
CA SER A 14 3.16 2.57 -22.33
C SER A 14 2.35 3.87 -22.53
N ALA A 15 2.51 4.54 -23.67
CA ALA A 15 1.78 5.79 -23.95
C ALA A 15 0.24 5.62 -23.93
N GLU A 16 -0.22 4.41 -24.22
CA GLU A 16 -1.62 4.01 -24.24
C GLU A 16 -2.18 3.63 -22.85
N ASN A 17 -1.31 3.27 -21.89
CA ASN A 17 -1.70 2.89 -20.51
C ASN A 17 -1.07 3.77 -19.41
N ALA A 18 -0.51 4.93 -19.78
CA ALA A 18 0.26 5.77 -18.87
C ALA A 18 -0.56 6.23 -17.64
N GLU A 19 -1.84 6.53 -17.82
CA GLU A 19 -2.74 6.94 -16.73
C GLU A 19 -2.94 5.82 -15.70
N HIS A 20 -3.15 4.59 -16.18
CA HIS A 20 -3.35 3.42 -15.33
C HIS A 20 -2.05 3.06 -14.60
N GLY A 21 -0.91 3.02 -15.29
CA GLY A 21 0.39 2.75 -14.66
C GLY A 21 0.80 3.83 -13.65
N LEU A 22 0.48 5.11 -13.90
CA LEU A 22 0.70 6.18 -12.93
C LEU A 22 -0.20 6.03 -11.70
N ALA A 23 -1.48 5.68 -11.89
CA ALA A 23 -2.40 5.41 -10.78
C ALA A 23 -1.89 4.24 -9.91
N GLN A 24 -1.42 3.16 -10.54
CA GLN A 24 -0.80 2.02 -9.87
C GLN A 24 0.40 2.46 -9.01
N LEU A 25 1.33 3.23 -9.59
CA LEU A 25 2.51 3.74 -8.88
C LEU A 25 2.13 4.58 -7.66
N VAL A 26 1.22 5.54 -7.85
CA VAL A 26 0.79 6.44 -6.78
C VAL A 26 0.11 5.66 -5.66
N LEU A 27 -0.77 4.72 -6.00
CA LEU A 27 -1.45 3.88 -5.01
C LEU A 27 -0.48 2.98 -4.25
N THR A 28 0.54 2.42 -4.92
CA THR A 28 1.60 1.67 -4.25
C THR A 28 2.39 2.55 -3.26
N VAL A 29 2.71 3.79 -3.62
CA VAL A 29 3.39 4.72 -2.70
C VAL A 29 2.51 5.06 -1.51
N ILE A 30 1.22 5.30 -1.72
CA ILE A 30 0.28 5.56 -0.63
C ILE A 30 0.15 4.34 0.29
N GLU A 31 0.07 3.13 -0.26
CA GLU A 31 0.00 1.88 0.50
C GLU A 31 1.25 1.67 1.37
N LEU A 32 2.43 1.96 0.83
CA LEU A 32 3.68 1.94 1.61
C LEU A 32 3.65 2.91 2.79
N LEU A 33 3.14 4.13 2.57
CA LEU A 33 3.00 5.12 3.64
C LEU A 33 1.99 4.67 4.69
N ARG A 34 0.87 4.06 4.28
CA ARG A 34 -0.13 3.48 5.20
C ARG A 34 0.49 2.42 6.10
N GLN A 35 1.22 1.46 5.54
CA GLN A 35 1.91 0.41 6.29
C GLN A 35 2.94 0.98 7.27
N LEU A 36 3.66 2.02 6.86
CA LEU A 36 4.61 2.71 7.74
C LEU A 36 3.88 3.36 8.92
N ILE A 37 2.79 4.08 8.67
CA ILE A 37 1.98 4.72 9.71
C ILE A 37 1.45 3.67 10.69
N GLU A 38 0.93 2.54 10.20
CA GLU A 38 0.44 1.44 11.01
C GLU A 38 1.54 0.88 11.93
N LYS A 39 2.73 0.63 11.38
CA LYS A 39 3.88 0.16 12.17
C LYS A 39 4.31 1.16 13.25
N HIS A 40 4.25 2.46 12.95
CA HIS A 40 4.53 3.50 13.94
C HIS A 40 3.43 3.59 15.01
N ALA A 41 2.17 3.40 14.64
CA ALA A 41 1.05 3.36 15.56
C ALA A 41 1.23 2.22 16.58
N ILE A 42 1.56 1.01 16.12
CA ILE A 42 1.86 -0.14 16.99
C ILE A 42 2.97 0.20 17.99
N ARG A 43 4.09 0.76 17.51
CA ARG A 43 5.20 1.18 18.39
C ARG A 43 4.79 2.20 19.45
N ARG A 44 3.87 3.13 19.13
CA ARG A 44 3.38 4.12 20.10
C ARG A 44 2.51 3.47 21.17
N VAL A 45 1.66 2.52 20.78
CA VAL A 45 0.86 1.70 21.72
C VAL A 45 1.79 0.90 22.63
N ASP A 46 2.76 0.17 22.07
CA ASP A 46 3.71 -0.65 22.83
C ASP A 46 4.58 0.17 23.79
N SER A 47 4.88 1.43 23.43
CA SER A 47 5.68 2.33 24.27
C SER A 47 4.93 2.82 25.53
N GLY A 48 3.62 2.56 25.65
CA GLY A 48 2.80 2.98 26.78
C GLY A 48 2.57 4.49 26.90
N ASN A 49 2.90 5.25 25.86
CA ASN A 49 2.79 6.72 25.85
C ASN A 49 1.40 7.24 25.45
N LEU A 50 0.42 6.36 25.28
CA LEU A 50 -0.95 6.69 24.88
C LEU A 50 -1.93 6.26 25.96
N THR A 51 -2.96 7.08 26.20
CA THR A 51 -4.11 6.70 27.01
C THR A 51 -5.04 5.75 26.22
N ASP A 52 -5.90 5.01 26.90
CA ASP A 52 -6.86 4.10 26.26
C ASP A 52 -7.72 4.80 25.19
N ALA A 53 -8.21 6.01 25.50
CA ALA A 53 -8.97 6.82 24.54
C ALA A 53 -8.13 7.21 23.30
N GLN A 54 -6.85 7.52 23.48
CA GLN A 54 -5.95 7.81 22.36
C GLN A 54 -5.64 6.57 21.51
N ILE A 55 -5.61 5.38 22.12
CA ILE A 55 -5.46 4.11 21.42
C ILE A 55 -6.71 3.84 20.56
N GLU A 56 -7.89 4.07 21.11
CA GLU A 56 -9.16 3.92 20.39
C GLU A 56 -9.25 4.89 19.21
N ASP A 57 -8.99 6.19 19.42
CA ASP A 57 -8.98 7.20 18.37
C ASP A 57 -7.99 6.86 17.24
N LEU A 58 -6.81 6.34 17.61
CA LEU A 58 -5.79 5.88 16.67
C LEU A 58 -6.29 4.68 15.85
N GLY A 59 -6.94 3.71 16.49
CA GLY A 59 -7.56 2.57 15.81
C GLY A 59 -8.61 3.00 14.80
N VAL A 60 -9.51 3.91 15.19
CA VAL A 60 -10.54 4.47 14.31
C VAL A 60 -9.92 5.21 13.12
N ALA A 61 -8.85 5.97 13.33
CA ALA A 61 -8.14 6.66 12.26
C ALA A 61 -7.52 5.69 11.25
N LEU A 62 -6.87 4.63 11.73
CA LEU A 62 -6.29 3.59 10.86
C LEU A 62 -7.37 2.85 10.06
N MET A 63 -8.50 2.49 10.68
CA MET A 63 -9.62 1.86 9.99
C MET A 63 -10.20 2.74 8.88
N LYS A 64 -10.32 4.06 9.12
CA LYS A 64 -10.79 5.00 8.09
C LYS A 64 -9.81 5.10 6.92
N LEU A 65 -8.51 5.06 7.20
CA LEU A 65 -7.48 5.07 6.17
C LEU A 65 -7.53 3.79 5.32
N GLU A 66 -7.71 2.63 5.95
CA GLU A 66 -7.89 1.35 5.26
C GLU A 66 -9.09 1.37 4.32
N ASN A 67 -10.26 1.79 4.82
CA ASN A 67 -11.48 1.89 4.02
C ASN A 67 -11.28 2.83 2.82
N LYS A 68 -10.55 3.94 3.01
CA LYS A 68 -10.27 4.87 1.91
C LYS A 68 -9.36 4.26 0.86
N MET A 69 -8.41 3.41 1.26
CA MET A 69 -7.58 2.66 0.31
C MET A 69 -8.39 1.66 -0.49
N GLU A 70 -9.32 0.93 0.14
CA GLU A 70 -10.23 0.03 -0.58
C GLU A 70 -11.10 0.76 -1.61
N GLU A 71 -11.66 1.92 -1.24
CA GLU A 71 -12.39 2.78 -2.19
C GLU A 71 -11.53 3.18 -3.39
N LEU A 72 -10.29 3.63 -3.15
CA LEU A 72 -9.39 4.05 -4.21
C LEU A 72 -8.99 2.89 -5.13
N LYS A 73 -8.66 1.72 -4.56
CA LYS A 73 -8.39 0.50 -5.33
C LYS A 73 -9.57 0.13 -6.22
N SER A 74 -10.79 0.20 -5.69
CA SER A 74 -12.01 -0.07 -6.45
C SER A 74 -12.22 0.92 -7.61
N VAL A 75 -11.98 2.22 -7.40
CA VAL A 75 -12.12 3.25 -8.45
C VAL A 75 -11.18 3.02 -9.63
N PHE A 76 -9.97 2.53 -9.37
CA PHE A 76 -8.96 2.27 -10.40
C PHE A 76 -8.88 0.81 -10.84
N ASN A 77 -9.81 -0.05 -10.37
CA ASN A 77 -9.87 -1.48 -10.68
C ASN A 77 -8.59 -2.25 -10.31
N PHE A 78 -7.93 -1.87 -9.22
CA PHE A 78 -6.75 -2.58 -8.72
C PHE A 78 -7.09 -3.56 -7.60
N THR A 79 -6.35 -4.67 -7.55
CA THR A 79 -6.30 -5.57 -6.39
C THR A 79 -5.08 -5.26 -5.52
N ASN A 80 -4.93 -5.99 -4.42
CA ASN A 80 -3.73 -5.88 -3.59
C ASN A 80 -2.48 -6.34 -4.34
N GLU A 81 -2.60 -7.39 -5.15
CA GLU A 81 -1.51 -7.94 -5.96
C GLU A 81 -1.02 -6.95 -7.01
N ASP A 82 -1.90 -6.10 -7.53
CA ASP A 82 -1.51 -5.05 -8.48
C ASP A 82 -0.62 -3.99 -7.84
N LEU A 83 -0.72 -3.79 -6.52
CA LEU A 83 0.14 -2.84 -5.80
C LEU A 83 1.48 -3.44 -5.36
N ASN A 84 1.68 -4.76 -5.54
CA ASN A 84 2.92 -5.49 -5.24
C ASN A 84 3.97 -5.28 -6.34
N ILE A 85 4.44 -4.04 -6.43
CA ILE A 85 5.44 -3.61 -7.42
C ILE A 85 6.83 -3.89 -6.86
N ASP A 86 7.72 -4.39 -7.72
CA ASP A 86 9.14 -4.48 -7.42
C ASP A 86 9.79 -3.12 -7.67
N LEU A 87 10.05 -2.37 -6.59
CA LEU A 87 10.68 -1.05 -6.66
C LEU A 87 12.22 -1.16 -6.79
N GLY A 88 12.77 -2.34 -7.08
CA GLY A 88 14.20 -2.57 -7.25
C GLY A 88 14.96 -2.41 -5.92
N PRO A 89 15.92 -1.47 -5.79
CA PRO A 89 16.70 -1.31 -4.56
C PRO A 89 15.87 -0.90 -3.33
N LEU A 90 14.62 -0.46 -3.54
CA LEU A 90 13.68 -0.15 -2.48
C LEU A 90 12.87 -1.38 -2.01
N GLY A 91 13.05 -2.54 -2.66
CA GLY A 91 12.39 -3.81 -2.32
C GLY A 91 11.06 -4.05 -3.04
N LYS A 92 10.50 -5.25 -2.86
CA LYS A 92 9.13 -5.61 -3.27
C LYS A 92 8.15 -5.25 -2.17
N VAL A 93 6.99 -4.72 -2.53
CA VAL A 93 5.93 -4.37 -1.57
C VAL A 93 5.03 -5.58 -1.34
N LEU A 94 5.23 -6.27 -0.21
CA LEU A 94 4.48 -7.41 0.36
C LEU A 94 3.50 -8.15 -0.59
#